data_AF-A0A7R8X317-F1
#
_entry.id   AF-A0A7R8X317-F1
#
_cell.length_a   1.000
_cell.length_b   1.000
_cell.length_c   1.000
_cell.angle_alpha   90.00
_cell.angle_beta   90.00
_cell.angle_gamma   90.00
#
_symmetry.space_group_name_H-M   'P 1'
#
loop_
_entity.id
_entity.type
_entity.pdbx_description
1 polymer ?
#
loop_
_entity_poly.entity_id
_entity_poly.type
_entity_poly.pdbx_seq_one_letter_code
_entity_poly.pdbx_strand_id
1 'polypeptide(L)'
;MGKSGSGKSTLLYILSTMDTDYTGELIIVLENVMLPARKLARKPFAQIKKDAMYQLDLLGIADQAKKKANMISGGQKQRVAIARALI
;
A
#
# COMPACT_ATOMS: atom_id res chain seq x y z
N MET A 1 -23.70 -6.97 1.20
CA MET A 1 -23.07 -6.36 0.00
C MET A 1 -23.73 -5.01 -0.27
N GLY A 2 -22.98 -3.89 -0.29
CA GLY A 2 -23.55 -2.57 -0.56
C GLY A 2 -23.47 -2.19 -2.05
N LYS A 3 -24.41 -1.37 -2.52
CA LYS A 3 -24.49 -0.89 -3.91
C LYS A 3 -23.15 -0.28 -4.37
N SER A 4 -22.78 -0.54 -5.63
CA SER A 4 -21.66 0.11 -6.31
C SER A 4 -21.80 1.64 -6.20
N GLY A 5 -20.74 2.35 -5.80
CA GLY A 5 -20.75 3.81 -5.60
C GLY A 5 -21.09 4.31 -4.19
N SER A 6 -21.36 3.44 -3.22
CA SER A 6 -21.75 3.82 -1.84
C SER A 6 -20.61 4.35 -0.94
N GLY A 7 -19.48 4.81 -1.51
CA GLY A 7 -18.37 5.40 -0.75
C GLY A 7 -17.52 4.42 0.08
N LYS A 8 -17.77 3.10 0.04
CA LYS A 8 -16.97 2.10 0.78
C LYS A 8 -15.50 2.10 0.39
N SER A 9 -15.23 2.26 -0.90
CA SER A 9 -13.88 2.40 -1.42
C SER A 9 -13.23 3.69 -0.91
N THR A 10 -13.95 4.82 -0.93
CA THR A 10 -13.50 6.11 -0.40
C THR A 10 -13.20 6.03 1.11
N LEU A 11 -14.02 5.32 1.88
CA LEU A 11 -13.78 5.12 3.31
C LEU A 11 -12.50 4.30 3.57
N LEU A 12 -12.26 3.27 2.75
CA LEU A 12 -11.03 2.49 2.82
C LEU A 12 -9.81 3.32 2.37
N TYR A 13 -9.96 4.21 1.39
CA TYR A 13 -8.91 5.15 0.97
C TYR A 13 -8.52 6.13 2.08
N ILE A 14 -9.50 6.68 2.79
CA ILE A 14 -9.29 7.59 3.92
C ILE A 14 -8.61 6.85 5.08
N LEU A 15 -9.14 5.68 5.46
CA LEU A 15 -8.58 4.85 6.55
C LEU A 15 -7.18 4.32 6.25
N SER A 16 -6.89 4.06 4.97
CA SER A 16 -5.57 3.65 4.51
C SER A 16 -4.67 4.83 4.16
N THR A 17 -5.04 6.07 4.50
CA THR A 17 -4.28 7.28 4.18
C THR A 17 -3.75 7.28 2.73
N MET A 18 -4.51 6.70 1.80
CA MET A 18 -4.18 6.65 0.38
C MET A 18 -4.85 7.78 -0.40
N ASP A 19 -5.87 8.42 0.19
CA ASP A 19 -6.49 9.69 -0.27
C ASP A 19 -6.05 10.87 0.61
N THR A 20 -4.79 10.94 1.00
CA THR A 20 -4.20 12.26 1.19
C THR A 20 -3.92 12.81 -0.20
N ASP A 21 -4.42 14.01 -0.51
CA ASP A 21 -3.93 14.81 -1.64
C ASP A 21 -2.40 14.79 -1.60
N TYR A 22 -1.78 13.90 -2.38
CA TYR A 22 -0.33 13.82 -2.49
C TYR A 22 0.12 14.97 -3.40
N THR A 23 0.10 16.18 -2.87
CA THR A 23 1.00 17.24 -3.32
C THR A 23 2.40 16.90 -2.81
N GLY A 24 3.08 15.96 -3.49
CA GLY A 24 4.53 15.76 -3.34
C GLY A 24 4.98 14.42 -2.76
N GLU A 25 4.91 13.36 -3.57
CA GLU A 25 6.01 12.41 -3.84
C GLU A 25 5.43 11.13 -4.47
N LEU A 26 5.82 10.85 -5.71
CA LEU A 26 5.44 9.63 -6.42
C LEU A 26 6.33 8.46 -5.96
N ILE A 27 5.94 7.84 -4.85
CA ILE A 27 6.64 6.66 -4.32
C ILE A 27 6.12 5.34 -4.92
N ILE A 28 7.02 4.37 -4.98
CA ILE A 28 6.78 3.04 -5.55
C ILE A 28 5.91 2.20 -4.57
N VAL A 29 5.15 1.22 -5.08
CA VAL A 29 4.28 0.35 -4.27
C VAL A 29 5.03 -0.31 -3.10
N LEU A 30 6.23 -0.86 -3.36
CA LEU A 30 7.06 -1.44 -2.32
C LEU A 30 7.43 -0.43 -1.23
N GLU A 31 7.78 0.79 -1.61
CA GLU A 31 8.14 1.85 -0.67
C GLU A 31 6.95 2.25 0.21
N ASN A 32 5.75 2.34 -0.38
CA ASN A 32 4.52 2.61 0.35
C ASN A 32 4.30 1.58 1.47
N VAL A 33 4.48 0.30 1.17
CA VAL A 33 4.33 -0.77 2.16
C VAL A 33 5.41 -0.66 3.24
N MET A 34 6.65 -0.34 2.87
CA MET A 34 7.76 -0.23 3.84
C MET A 34 7.66 0.99 4.78
N LEU A 35 6.88 2.02 4.46
CA LEU A 35 6.86 3.29 5.20
C LEU A 35 6.63 3.14 6.72
N PRO A 36 5.64 2.38 7.23
CA PRO A 36 5.39 2.27 8.67
C PRO A 36 6.57 1.60 9.39
N ALA A 37 7.05 0.48 8.86
CA ALA A 37 8.19 -0.24 9.42
C ALA A 37 9.49 0.59 9.40
N ARG A 38 9.70 1.39 8.35
CA ARG A 38 10.82 2.35 8.28
C ARG A 38 10.70 3.45 9.33
N LYS A 39 9.51 4.01 9.54
CA LYS A 39 9.26 5.02 10.58
C LYS A 39 9.48 4.50 11.99
N LEU A 40 9.15 3.22 12.24
CA LEU A 40 9.40 2.57 13.52
C LEU A 40 10.89 2.30 13.77
N ALA A 41 11.71 2.19 12.71
CA ALA A 41 13.17 1.98 12.75
C ALA A 41 13.63 0.79 13.63
N ARG A 42 12.78 -0.22 13.84
CA ARG A 42 13.06 -1.39 14.70
C ARG A 42 13.79 -2.52 13.98
N LYS A 43 13.74 -2.57 12.65
CA LYS A 43 14.30 -3.65 11.83
C LYS A 43 15.26 -3.08 10.78
N PRO A 44 16.28 -3.84 10.35
CA PRO A 44 17.12 -3.45 9.21
C PRO A 44 16.31 -3.31 7.92
N PHE A 45 16.74 -2.41 7.04
CA PHE A 45 16.07 -2.16 5.76
C PHE A 45 15.86 -3.43 4.91
N ALA A 46 16.87 -4.31 4.87
CA ALA A 46 16.78 -5.57 4.15
C ALA A 46 15.65 -6.47 4.65
N GLN A 47 15.44 -6.52 5.98
CA GLN A 47 14.36 -7.28 6.59
C GLN A 47 12.99 -6.65 6.28
N ILE A 48 12.88 -5.33 6.40
CA ILE A 48 11.65 -4.59 6.06
C ILE A 48 11.26 -4.83 4.59
N LYS A 49 12.23 -4.80 3.68
CA LYS A 49 12.00 -5.06 2.26
C LYS A 49 11.53 -6.49 2.01
N LYS A 50 12.10 -7.47 2.72
CA LYS A 50 11.69 -8.88 2.62
C LYS A 50 10.26 -9.07 3.13
N ASP A 51 9.94 -8.51 4.30
CA ASP A 51 8.61 -8.56 4.91
C ASP A 51 7.57 -7.90 3.97
N ALA A 52 7.89 -6.73 3.41
CA ALA A 52 7.02 -6.04 2.46
C ALA A 52 6.76 -6.85 1.18
N MET A 53 7.79 -7.44 0.58
CA MET A 53 7.63 -8.29 -0.60
C MET A 53 6.78 -9.53 -0.29
N TYR A 54 6.94 -10.12 0.88
CA TYR A 54 6.11 -11.25 1.32
C TYR A 54 4.63 -10.87 1.45
N GLN A 55 4.33 -9.72 2.07
CA GLN A 55 2.94 -9.22 2.16
C GLN A 55 2.33 -8.93 0.79
N LEU A 56 3.11 -8.36 -0.13
CA LEU A 56 2.66 -8.10 -1.51
C LEU A 56 2.38 -9.40 -2.28
N ASP A 57 3.19 -10.44 -2.05
CA ASP A 57 3.03 -11.76 -2.67
C ASP A 57 1.78 -12.47 -2.16
N LEU A 58 1.57 -12.48 -0.84
CA LEU A 58 0.35 -13.01 -0.20
C LEU A 58 -0.93 -12.38 -0.74
N LEU A 59 -0.89 -11.09 -1.08
CA LEU A 59 -2.03 -10.35 -1.64
C LEU A 59 -2.08 -10.38 -3.17
N GLY A 60 -1.21 -11.15 -3.83
CA GLY A 60 -1.20 -11.33 -5.28
C GLY A 60 -0.92 -10.04 -6.06
N ILE A 61 -0.04 -9.18 -5.54
CA ILE A 61 0.34 -7.89 -6.16
C ILE A 61 1.85 -7.63 -6.19
N ALA A 62 2.66 -8.67 -5.96
CA ALA A 62 4.13 -8.57 -5.99
C ALA A 62 4.67 -8.06 -7.34
N ASP A 63 4.00 -8.36 -8.45
CA ASP A 63 4.33 -7.88 -9.79
C ASP A 63 4.20 -6.34 -9.94
N GLN A 64 3.38 -5.71 -9.11
CA GLN A 64 3.20 -4.26 -9.08
C GLN A 64 4.22 -3.56 -8.16
N ALA A 65 5.07 -4.30 -7.44
CA ALA A 65 5.95 -3.76 -6.40
C ALA A 65 6.86 -2.62 -6.88
N LYS A 66 7.26 -2.61 -8.16
CA LYS A 66 8.13 -1.58 -8.77
C LYS A 66 7.37 -0.42 -9.44
N LYS A 67 6.03 -0.50 -9.53
CA LYS A 67 5.21 0.56 -10.14
C LYS A 67 4.92 1.65 -9.13
N LYS A 68 4.64 2.85 -9.64
CA LYS A 68 4.14 3.97 -8.84
C LYS A 68 2.69 3.70 -8.42
N ALA A 69 2.30 4.15 -7.23
CA ALA A 69 0.95 3.92 -6.69
C ALA A 69 -0.17 4.48 -7.59
N ASN A 70 0.10 5.51 -8.40
CA ASN A 70 -0.88 6.05 -9.35
C ASN A 70 -1.04 5.23 -10.63
N MET A 71 -0.14 4.27 -10.91
CA MET A 71 -0.16 3.41 -12.11
C MET A 71 -0.85 2.06 -11.87
N ILE A 72 -1.52 1.88 -10.73
CA ILE A 72 -2.23 0.65 -10.37
C ILE A 72 -3.72 0.91 -10.17
N SER A 73 -4.54 -0.11 -10.41
CA SER A 73 -6.00 -0.04 -10.31
C SER A 73 -6.47 0.24 -8.87
N GLY A 74 -7.70 0.73 -8.70
CA GLY A 74 -8.27 0.98 -7.37
C GLY A 74 -8.26 -0.25 -6.46
N GLY A 75 -8.55 -1.44 -7.00
CA GLY A 75 -8.48 -2.69 -6.24
C GLY A 75 -7.05 -3.09 -5.88
N GLN A 76 -6.06 -2.80 -6.73
CA GLN A 76 -4.64 -3.01 -6.40
C GLN A 76 -4.19 -2.04 -5.30
N LYS A 77 -4.59 -0.77 -5.35
CA LYS A 77 -4.31 0.21 -4.30
C LYS A 77 -4.83 -0.28 -2.95
N GLN A 78 -6.06 -0.80 -2.89
CA GLN A 78 -6.61 -1.38 -1.65
C GLN A 78 -5.76 -2.52 -1.10
N ARG A 79 -5.25 -3.40 -1.96
CA ARG A 79 -4.34 -4.48 -1.54
C ARG A 79 -2.99 -3.93 -1.05
N VAL A 80 -2.45 -2.89 -1.67
CA VAL A 80 -1.24 -2.20 -1.18
C VAL A 80 -1.47 -1.60 0.22
N ALA A 81 -2.63 -0.97 0.45
CA ALA A 81 -3.01 -0.46 1.76
C ALA A 81 -3.10 -1.54 2.82
N ILE A 82 -3.67 -2.70 2.49
CA ILE A 82 -3.72 -3.86 3.39
C ILE A 82 -2.31 -4.35 3.71
N ALA A 83 -1.44 -4.54 2.71
CA ALA A 83 -0.04 -4.93 2.93
C ALA A 83 0.69 -3.95 3.87
N ARG A 84 0.47 -2.65 3.69
CA ARG A 84 1.06 -1.59 4.51
C ARG A 84 0.58 -1.64 5.97
N ALA A 85 -0.65 -2.09 6.23
CA ALA A 85 -1.17 -2.23 7.59
C ALA A 85 -0.62 -3.48 8.32
N LEU A 86 -0.07 -4.45 7.58
CA LEU A 86 0.35 -5.76 8.11
C LEU A 86 1.87 -5.87 8.38
N ILE A 87 2.66 -4.85 8.07
CA ILE A 87 4.14 -4.87 8.11
C ILE A 87 4.77 -4.28 9.38
#